data_AF-A0A445DYP2-F1
#
_entry.id   AF-A0A445DYP2-F1
#
_cell.length_a   1.000
_cell.length_b   1.000
_cell.length_c   1.000
_cell.angle_alpha   90.00
_cell.angle_beta   90.00
_cell.angle_gamma   90.00
#
_symmetry.space_group_name_H-M   'P 1'
#
loop_
_entity.id
_entity.type
_entity.pdbx_description
1 polymer ?
#
loop_
_entity_poly.entity_id
_entity_poly.type
_entity_poly.pdbx_seq_one_letter_code
_entity_poly.pdbx_strand_id
1 'polypeptide(L)'
;MLTIPKFLVIVTANHPNNLPNPITSLFLPHSPFLPRFALRASSPVSKRLFWWTRKPNPKPFQSTMPGSSMLAEYAKSNRSTCKACSKAIESKALRLGVVAKGKGGFDITKWHHLDCFPFPSDSESLLASPEDAIKGFSSLKSTDQEALKKILVGAHDKSQKKLCESDIEAVEEINFSVSEVKNNYKDATLLPKWKAFQTVIYLERDDGLNDSSKIAAFDFDGCLAKTAVNKVGADAWSLMYPSIPDKLQSLYKDGYKLVIFTNESNIERWKNKRQVAVDSKIGRLNNFIEKVKVPIQVFIACGVGKGKADGKDDPFRKPKSGMWHLMKQHFNSGIAIDMDQSFYVGDAAGRESDHSDADIKFAEAIGLKFFVPEEYFDA
;
A
#
# COMPACT_ATOMS: atom_id res chain seq x y z
N MET A 1 11.67 54.07 -31.55
CA MET A 1 11.05 53.54 -32.78
C MET A 1 11.98 52.48 -33.34
N LEU A 2 11.70 51.21 -33.04
CA LEU A 2 12.44 50.06 -33.55
C LEU A 2 11.44 49.15 -34.25
N THR A 3 11.76 48.88 -35.51
CA THR A 3 10.93 48.29 -36.56
C THR A 3 10.74 46.79 -36.38
N ILE A 4 9.48 46.36 -36.53
CA ILE A 4 8.98 44.99 -36.58
C ILE A 4 9.28 44.40 -37.97
N PRO A 5 9.79 43.15 -38.11
CA PRO A 5 9.85 42.48 -39.40
C PRO A 5 8.50 41.83 -39.76
N LYS A 6 8.11 42.04 -41.03
CA LYS A 6 6.88 41.60 -41.68
C LYS A 6 6.84 40.07 -41.86
N PHE A 7 5.68 39.48 -41.58
CA PHE A 7 5.32 38.13 -41.98
C PHE A 7 5.06 38.07 -43.50
N LEU A 8 5.64 37.05 -44.15
CA LEU A 8 5.36 36.68 -45.53
C LEU A 8 4.10 35.81 -45.56
N VAL A 9 3.05 36.32 -46.22
CA VAL A 9 1.82 35.59 -46.53
C VAL A 9 1.99 34.97 -47.92
N ILE A 10 1.94 33.64 -48.02
CA ILE A 10 1.82 32.94 -49.31
C ILE A 10 0.34 32.71 -49.57
N VAL A 11 -0.21 33.44 -50.53
CA VAL A 11 -1.51 33.20 -51.15
C VAL A 11 -1.27 32.43 -52.44
N THR A 12 -1.92 31.27 -52.61
CA THR A 12 -2.09 30.66 -53.93
C THR A 12 -3.58 30.47 -54.19
N ALA A 13 -4.06 31.11 -55.26
CA ALA A 13 -5.37 30.87 -55.84
C ALA A 13 -5.21 30.87 -57.37
N ASN A 14 -5.67 29.78 -58.03
CA ASN A 14 -6.65 29.78 -59.13
C ASN A 14 -6.63 28.47 -59.96
N HIS A 15 -7.73 27.70 -59.79
CA HIS A 15 -8.64 26.98 -60.73
C HIS A 15 -8.48 27.10 -62.28
N PRO A 16 -9.28 26.42 -63.17
CA PRO A 16 -10.33 25.36 -63.03
C PRO A 16 -10.42 24.29 -64.19
N ASN A 17 -11.50 23.48 -64.20
CA ASN A 17 -12.16 22.66 -65.28
C ASN A 17 -11.98 21.13 -65.14
N ASN A 18 -12.94 20.21 -65.34
CA ASN A 18 -14.37 20.19 -65.70
C ASN A 18 -14.95 18.77 -65.36
N LEU A 19 -16.24 18.68 -65.02
CA LEU A 19 -17.09 17.45 -64.87
C LEU A 19 -17.72 17.02 -66.24
N PRO A 20 -18.65 16.02 -66.43
CA PRO A 20 -19.28 14.99 -65.56
C PRO A 20 -19.53 13.53 -66.16
N ASN A 21 -19.83 12.53 -65.28
CA ASN A 21 -20.83 11.40 -65.37
C ASN A 21 -20.81 10.29 -66.50
N PRO A 22 -21.60 9.16 -66.46
CA PRO A 22 -22.03 8.22 -65.37
C PRO A 22 -22.30 6.70 -65.77
N ILE A 23 -22.81 5.88 -64.81
CA ILE A 23 -23.65 4.61 -64.81
C ILE A 23 -23.20 3.26 -65.47
N THR A 24 -23.29 2.15 -64.69
CA THR A 24 -24.02 0.83 -64.88
C THR A 24 -23.32 -0.27 -64.03
N SER A 25 -23.87 -0.95 -63.00
CA SER A 25 -25.01 -1.90 -62.85
C SER A 25 -24.90 -3.12 -63.79
N LEU A 26 -24.57 -4.35 -63.37
CA LEU A 26 -25.34 -5.42 -62.67
C LEU A 26 -24.46 -6.70 -62.84
N PHE A 27 -24.35 -7.71 -61.95
CA PHE A 27 -25.33 -8.77 -61.67
C PHE A 27 -24.73 -9.75 -60.62
N LEU A 28 -25.56 -10.17 -59.65
CA LEU A 28 -25.50 -11.46 -58.92
C LEU A 28 -26.08 -12.56 -59.85
N PRO A 29 -25.78 -13.88 -59.70
CA PRO A 29 -26.36 -14.69 -58.61
C PRO A 29 -25.58 -15.93 -58.07
N HIS A 30 -25.96 -16.28 -56.83
CA HIS A 30 -26.18 -17.63 -56.25
C HIS A 30 -25.01 -18.51 -55.72
N SER A 31 -25.17 -18.88 -54.44
CA SER A 31 -24.50 -19.88 -53.60
C SER A 31 -24.78 -21.33 -54.08
N PRO A 32 -24.48 -22.42 -53.32
CA PRO A 32 -23.66 -22.60 -52.10
C PRO A 32 -22.68 -23.81 -52.18
N PHE A 33 -21.69 -23.97 -51.30
CA PHE A 33 -21.18 -25.30 -50.89
C PHE A 33 -20.32 -25.22 -49.62
N LEU A 34 -20.77 -25.91 -48.57
CA LEU A 34 -20.00 -26.30 -47.37
C LEU A 34 -19.25 -27.60 -47.66
N PRO A 35 -18.14 -27.90 -46.94
CA PRO A 35 -17.76 -29.27 -46.67
C PRO A 35 -17.89 -29.61 -45.18
N ARG A 36 -18.69 -30.65 -44.92
CA ARG A 36 -18.61 -31.55 -43.76
C ARG A 36 -17.26 -32.25 -43.75
N PHE A 37 -16.61 -32.36 -42.59
CA PHE A 37 -15.70 -33.47 -42.30
C PHE A 37 -16.21 -34.30 -41.12
N ALA A 38 -15.95 -35.59 -41.24
CA ALA A 38 -16.72 -36.68 -40.68
C ALA A 38 -16.28 -37.12 -39.28
N LEU A 39 -17.26 -37.65 -38.54
CA LEU A 39 -17.08 -38.51 -37.37
C LEU A 39 -16.52 -39.88 -37.77
N ARG A 40 -15.56 -40.39 -36.99
CA ARG A 40 -15.32 -41.82 -36.80
C ARG A 40 -14.92 -42.12 -35.35
N ALA A 41 -15.67 -43.03 -34.72
CA ALA A 41 -15.35 -43.78 -33.51
C ALA A 41 -14.25 -44.85 -33.84
N SER A 42 -13.55 -45.59 -32.96
CA SER A 42 -13.79 -46.08 -31.59
C SER A 42 -12.56 -46.88 -31.06
N SER A 43 -12.28 -46.74 -29.74
CA SER A 43 -11.70 -47.71 -28.75
C SER A 43 -10.20 -48.09 -28.76
N PRO A 44 -9.61 -48.66 -27.65
CA PRO A 44 -10.19 -49.00 -26.34
C PRO A 44 -9.40 -48.54 -25.07
N VAL A 45 -10.18 -48.36 -24.01
CA VAL A 45 -9.97 -48.62 -22.57
C VAL A 45 -8.58 -49.08 -22.10
N SER A 46 -7.96 -48.27 -21.23
CA SER A 46 -7.15 -48.73 -20.09
C SER A 46 -7.56 -47.93 -18.85
N LYS A 47 -8.31 -48.56 -17.94
CA LYS A 47 -8.71 -48.00 -16.65
C LYS A 47 -7.54 -48.15 -15.68
N ARG A 48 -6.87 -47.06 -15.32
CA ARG A 48 -6.15 -46.96 -14.03
C ARG A 48 -6.98 -46.11 -13.08
N LEU A 49 -7.48 -46.77 -12.05
CA LEU A 49 -8.20 -46.21 -10.91
C LEU A 49 -7.21 -45.33 -10.12
N PHE A 50 -7.40 -44.00 -10.15
CA PHE A 50 -6.82 -43.09 -9.15
C PHE A 50 -7.95 -42.62 -8.23
N TRP A 51 -7.82 -42.99 -6.96
CA TRP A 51 -8.73 -42.63 -5.90
C TRP A 51 -8.49 -41.15 -5.55
N TRP A 52 -9.38 -40.27 -5.99
CA TRP A 52 -9.46 -38.89 -5.50
C TRP A 52 -10.21 -38.89 -4.16
N THR A 53 -9.49 -38.74 -3.05
CA THR A 53 -10.11 -38.36 -1.78
C THR A 53 -10.44 -36.87 -1.84
N ARG A 54 -11.73 -36.56 -2.02
CA ARG A 54 -12.27 -35.20 -1.81
C ARG A 54 -12.01 -34.80 -0.35
N LYS A 55 -11.15 -33.80 -0.12
CA LYS A 55 -11.14 -33.10 1.16
C LYS A 55 -12.48 -32.36 1.32
N PRO A 56 -13.19 -32.51 2.45
CA PRO A 56 -14.40 -31.74 2.70
C PRO A 56 -14.05 -30.27 2.90
N ASN A 57 -14.94 -29.39 2.41
CA ASN A 57 -14.91 -27.95 2.65
C ASN A 57 -14.76 -27.63 4.15
N PRO A 58 -13.85 -26.73 4.57
CA PRO A 58 -13.88 -26.21 5.92
C PRO A 58 -15.17 -25.39 6.09
N LYS A 59 -15.93 -25.73 7.13
CA LYS A 59 -17.11 -24.98 7.57
C LYS A 59 -16.70 -23.59 8.06
N PRO A 60 -17.57 -22.57 7.97
CA PRO A 60 -17.31 -21.27 8.59
C PRO A 60 -17.01 -21.44 10.07
N PHE A 61 -15.92 -20.82 10.52
CA PHE A 61 -15.48 -20.82 11.91
C PHE A 61 -16.49 -20.01 12.74
N GLN A 62 -17.36 -20.72 13.46
CA GLN A 62 -18.20 -20.14 14.50
C GLN A 62 -17.36 -19.89 15.75
N SER A 63 -17.42 -18.64 16.22
CA SER A 63 -16.90 -18.19 17.50
C SER A 63 -17.70 -18.78 18.67
N THR A 64 -17.02 -18.84 19.82
CA THR A 64 -17.48 -19.21 21.18
C THR A 64 -17.48 -20.72 21.54
N MET A 65 -16.56 -21.09 22.45
CA MET A 65 -16.66 -22.32 23.26
C MET A 65 -17.48 -22.00 24.53
N PRO A 66 -18.61 -22.67 24.81
CA PRO A 66 -19.42 -22.41 25.98
C PRO A 66 -18.85 -23.11 27.23
N GLY A 67 -18.55 -22.35 28.29
CA GLY A 67 -18.50 -22.87 29.66
C GLY A 67 -17.18 -22.73 30.46
N SER A 68 -16.20 -21.94 30.01
CA SER A 68 -14.98 -21.67 30.80
C SER A 68 -15.04 -20.31 31.49
N SER A 69 -14.83 -20.26 32.82
CA SER A 69 -14.75 -19.02 33.60
C SER A 69 -13.33 -18.76 34.11
N MET A 70 -12.94 -17.49 34.23
CA MET A 70 -11.61 -17.08 34.69
C MET A 70 -11.61 -16.74 36.18
N LEU A 71 -10.49 -17.02 36.84
CA LEU A 71 -10.31 -16.76 38.27
C LEU A 71 -8.91 -16.19 38.55
N ALA A 72 -8.83 -15.21 39.44
CA ALA A 72 -7.58 -14.67 39.97
C ALA A 72 -7.54 -14.76 41.50
N GLU A 73 -6.45 -15.30 42.05
CA GLU A 73 -6.23 -15.34 43.50
C GLU A 73 -4.74 -15.40 43.85
N TYR A 74 -4.41 -15.13 45.12
CA TYR A 74 -3.10 -15.44 45.67
C TYR A 74 -3.00 -16.93 46.01
N ALA A 75 -1.91 -17.58 45.61
CA ALA A 75 -1.69 -18.99 45.84
C ALA A 75 -1.70 -19.32 47.34
N LYS A 76 -2.62 -20.18 47.77
CA LYS A 76 -2.74 -20.58 49.20
C LYS A 76 -1.57 -21.46 49.69
N SER A 77 -0.87 -22.10 48.76
CA SER A 77 0.31 -22.94 49.02
C SER A 77 1.14 -23.08 47.74
N ASN A 78 2.34 -23.64 47.83
CA ASN A 78 3.25 -23.92 46.71
C ASN A 78 2.92 -25.21 45.93
N ARG A 79 1.75 -25.83 46.14
CA ARG A 79 1.37 -27.11 45.53
C ARG A 79 0.85 -27.00 44.09
N SER A 80 0.57 -25.80 43.61
CA SER A 80 0.14 -25.58 42.22
C SER A 80 1.32 -25.43 41.28
N THR A 81 1.24 -26.08 40.11
CA THR A 81 2.20 -25.91 39.01
C THR A 81 1.56 -25.15 37.86
N CYS A 82 2.33 -24.24 37.27
CA CYS A 82 1.90 -23.48 36.11
C CYS A 82 1.79 -24.41 34.89
N LYS A 83 0.65 -24.37 34.20
CA LYS A 83 0.41 -25.23 33.03
C LYS A 83 1.15 -24.82 31.76
N ALA A 84 1.67 -23.59 31.70
CA ALA A 84 2.44 -23.11 30.57
C ALA A 84 3.95 -23.38 30.72
N CYS A 85 4.56 -23.05 31.86
CA CYS A 85 6.01 -23.22 32.07
C CYS A 85 6.40 -24.42 32.93
N SER A 86 5.43 -25.17 33.47
CA SER A 86 5.61 -26.34 34.34
C SER A 86 6.33 -26.07 35.68
N LYS A 87 6.67 -24.82 36.00
CA LYS A 87 7.30 -24.44 37.28
C LYS A 87 6.25 -24.32 38.40
N ALA A 88 6.69 -24.51 39.65
CA ALA A 88 5.85 -24.28 40.82
C ALA A 88 5.43 -22.81 40.92
N ILE A 89 4.23 -22.58 41.45
CA ILE A 89 3.74 -21.24 41.77
C ILE A 89 3.90 -21.07 43.28
N GLU A 90 4.66 -20.06 43.69
CA GLU A 90 5.00 -19.82 45.09
C GLU A 90 3.77 -19.47 45.94
N SER A 91 3.82 -19.80 47.23
CA SER A 91 2.79 -19.39 48.17
C SER A 91 2.68 -17.86 48.21
N LYS A 92 1.46 -17.34 48.28
CA LYS A 92 1.10 -15.91 48.21
C LYS A 92 1.39 -15.21 46.88
N ALA A 93 1.93 -15.89 45.86
CA ALA A 93 2.07 -15.31 44.52
C ALA A 93 0.71 -15.20 43.82
N LEU A 94 0.52 -14.13 43.05
CA LEU A 94 -0.68 -13.97 42.21
C LEU A 94 -0.68 -15.02 41.10
N ARG A 95 -1.80 -15.72 40.93
CA ARG A 95 -2.00 -16.71 39.88
C ARG A 95 -3.35 -16.57 39.20
N LEU A 96 -3.40 -16.95 37.93
CA LEU A 96 -4.60 -16.95 37.11
C LEU A 96 -5.02 -18.39 36.78
N GLY A 97 -6.32 -18.65 36.83
CA GLY A 97 -6.93 -19.95 36.63
C GLY A 97 -8.01 -19.92 35.56
N VAL A 98 -7.97 -20.89 34.64
CA VAL A 98 -9.12 -21.21 33.78
C VAL A 98 -9.87 -22.37 34.41
N VAL A 99 -11.13 -22.15 34.77
CA VAL A 99 -12.03 -23.18 35.30
C VAL A 99 -12.79 -23.81 34.13
N ALA A 100 -12.71 -25.13 34.01
CA ALA A 100 -13.45 -25.89 33.01
C ALA A 100 -14.03 -27.16 33.64
N LYS A 101 -15.18 -27.61 33.13
CA LYS A 101 -15.79 -28.87 33.58
C LYS A 101 -15.02 -30.07 33.06
N GLY A 102 -14.57 -30.93 33.96
CA GLY A 102 -13.91 -32.20 33.63
C GLY A 102 -14.90 -33.28 33.17
N LYS A 103 -14.36 -34.41 32.70
CA LYS A 103 -15.14 -35.60 32.23
C LYS A 103 -16.04 -36.27 33.29
N GLY A 104 -16.11 -35.72 34.51
CA GLY A 104 -16.96 -36.21 35.61
C GLY A 104 -17.82 -35.12 36.26
N GLY A 105 -17.99 -33.95 35.61
CA GLY A 105 -18.83 -32.86 36.14
C GLY A 105 -18.17 -31.99 37.22
N PHE A 106 -16.98 -32.37 37.70
CA PHE A 106 -16.18 -31.56 38.63
C PHE A 106 -15.42 -30.45 37.90
N ASP A 107 -15.28 -29.30 38.57
CA ASP A 107 -14.51 -28.17 38.08
C ASP A 107 -13.00 -28.45 38.20
N ILE A 108 -12.30 -28.28 37.08
CA ILE A 108 -10.84 -28.40 37.01
C ILE A 108 -10.26 -27.01 36.72
N THR A 109 -9.47 -26.48 37.65
CA THR A 109 -8.76 -25.22 37.47
C THR A 109 -7.37 -25.45 36.94
N LYS A 110 -7.07 -24.87 35.76
CA LYS A 110 -5.73 -24.85 35.19
C LYS A 110 -5.00 -23.57 35.61
N TRP A 111 -4.08 -23.70 36.56
CA TRP A 111 -3.30 -22.59 37.11
C TRP A 111 -2.11 -22.17 36.26
N HIS A 112 -1.86 -20.86 36.17
CA HIS A 112 -0.74 -20.27 35.47
C HIS A 112 -0.15 -19.12 36.31
N HIS A 113 1.13 -18.82 36.12
CA HIS A 113 1.69 -17.54 36.55
C HIS A 113 1.02 -16.39 35.78
N LEU A 114 1.09 -15.19 36.33
CA LEU A 114 0.53 -13.98 35.72
C LEU A 114 1.03 -13.79 34.27
N ASP A 115 2.35 -13.89 34.05
CA ASP A 115 2.97 -13.71 32.72
C ASP A 115 2.84 -14.93 31.80
N CYS A 116 2.33 -16.04 32.32
CA CYS A 116 2.23 -17.31 31.61
C CYS A 116 0.80 -17.62 31.18
N PHE A 117 -0.17 -16.76 31.52
CA PHE A 117 -1.59 -17.05 31.28
C PHE A 117 -1.98 -16.82 29.81
N PRO A 118 -2.69 -17.78 29.18
CA PRO A 118 -3.12 -17.67 27.79
C PRO A 118 -4.40 -16.83 27.71
N PHE A 119 -4.26 -15.50 27.64
CA PHE A 119 -5.40 -14.61 27.45
C PHE A 119 -6.12 -14.93 26.12
N PRO A 120 -7.47 -15.07 26.13
CA PRO A 120 -8.24 -15.29 24.90
C PRO A 120 -8.09 -14.12 23.93
N SER A 121 -8.13 -14.42 22.63
CA SER A 121 -8.00 -13.43 21.55
C SER A 121 -9.10 -12.37 21.50
N ASP A 122 -10.23 -12.63 22.18
CA ASP A 122 -11.45 -11.80 22.20
C ASP A 122 -11.51 -10.98 23.52
N SER A 123 -10.37 -10.46 23.98
CA SER A 123 -10.21 -9.80 25.29
C SER A 123 -10.92 -8.45 25.41
N GLU A 124 -11.61 -7.98 24.37
CA GLU A 124 -12.43 -6.77 24.36
C GLU A 124 -13.53 -6.81 25.44
N SER A 125 -14.13 -7.99 25.66
CA SER A 125 -15.11 -8.22 26.74
C SER A 125 -14.49 -8.21 28.15
N LEU A 126 -13.20 -8.54 28.29
CA LEU A 126 -12.47 -8.56 29.57
C LEU A 126 -11.98 -7.17 29.98
N LEU A 127 -11.80 -6.28 29.02
CA LEU A 127 -11.37 -4.89 29.23
C LEU A 127 -12.54 -3.98 29.62
N ALA A 128 -13.74 -4.25 29.10
CA ALA A 128 -14.93 -3.45 29.38
C ALA A 128 -15.39 -3.55 30.85
N SER A 129 -15.25 -4.73 31.49
CA SER A 129 -15.60 -4.93 32.92
C SER A 129 -14.80 -6.09 33.55
N PRO A 130 -13.53 -5.85 33.97
CA PRO A 130 -12.67 -6.89 34.56
C PRO A 130 -13.21 -7.49 35.86
N GLU A 131 -13.94 -6.68 36.65
CA GLU A 131 -14.60 -7.13 37.89
C GLU A 131 -15.62 -8.25 37.68
N ASP A 132 -16.35 -8.23 36.57
CA ASP A 132 -17.38 -9.23 36.25
C ASP A 132 -16.81 -10.43 35.51
N ALA A 133 -15.75 -10.22 34.73
CA ALA A 133 -15.15 -11.24 33.88
C ALA A 133 -14.16 -12.15 34.63
N ILE A 134 -13.49 -11.64 35.67
CA ILE A 134 -12.47 -12.39 36.43
C ILE A 134 -12.93 -12.55 37.88
N LYS A 135 -13.33 -13.76 38.23
CA LYS A 135 -13.76 -14.07 39.59
C LYS A 135 -12.58 -13.92 40.56
N GLY A 136 -12.75 -13.08 41.58
CA GLY A 136 -11.72 -12.79 42.58
C GLY A 136 -10.90 -11.53 42.31
N PHE A 137 -11.13 -10.81 41.20
CA PHE A 137 -10.43 -9.57 40.86
C PHE A 137 -10.55 -8.50 41.94
N SER A 138 -11.76 -8.26 42.47
CA SER A 138 -12.02 -7.28 43.53
C SER A 138 -11.34 -7.60 44.86
N SER A 139 -10.92 -8.85 45.07
CA SER A 139 -10.21 -9.30 46.28
C SER A 139 -8.68 -9.19 46.17
N LEU A 140 -8.15 -8.76 45.02
CA LEU A 140 -6.72 -8.50 44.82
C LEU A 140 -6.32 -7.13 45.38
N LYS A 141 -5.02 -6.95 45.67
CA LYS A 141 -4.47 -5.63 45.98
C LYS A 141 -4.60 -4.69 44.78
N SER A 142 -4.78 -3.39 45.03
CA SER A 142 -4.90 -2.37 43.98
C SER A 142 -3.74 -2.38 42.98
N THR A 143 -2.51 -2.57 43.46
CA THR A 143 -1.32 -2.70 42.60
C THR A 143 -1.40 -3.87 41.63
N ASP A 144 -1.95 -5.00 42.08
CA ASP A 144 -2.06 -6.22 41.30
C ASP A 144 -3.27 -6.18 40.35
N GLN A 145 -4.33 -5.46 40.73
CA GLN A 145 -5.45 -5.14 39.84
C GLN A 145 -4.99 -4.29 38.66
N GLU A 146 -4.17 -3.27 38.90
CA GLU A 146 -3.58 -2.43 37.84
C GLU A 146 -2.61 -3.21 36.95
N ALA A 147 -1.76 -4.05 37.53
CA ALA A 147 -0.85 -4.92 36.77
C ALA A 147 -1.64 -5.87 35.84
N LEU A 148 -2.72 -6.46 36.34
CA LEU A 148 -3.57 -7.35 35.56
C LEU A 148 -4.32 -6.61 34.45
N LYS A 149 -4.83 -5.39 34.71
CA LYS A 149 -5.41 -4.51 33.67
C LYS A 149 -4.38 -4.18 32.58
N LYS A 150 -3.15 -3.84 32.96
CA LYS A 150 -2.06 -3.54 32.02
C LYS A 150 -1.68 -4.74 31.14
N ILE A 151 -1.69 -5.94 31.70
CA ILE A 151 -1.41 -7.17 30.96
C ILE A 151 -2.54 -7.52 29.99
N LEU A 152 -3.80 -7.28 30.37
CA LEU A 152 -4.96 -7.47 29.48
C LEU A 152 -4.90 -6.53 28.26
N VAL A 153 -4.53 -5.26 28.48
CA VAL A 153 -4.29 -4.28 27.40
C VAL A 153 -3.15 -4.75 26.50
N GLY A 154 -2.01 -5.14 27.08
CA GLY A 154 -0.86 -5.62 26.31
C GLY A 154 -1.09 -6.96 25.59
N ALA A 155 -2.06 -7.77 26.01
CA ALA A 155 -2.47 -9.00 25.32
C ALA A 155 -3.43 -8.72 24.16
N HIS A 156 -4.28 -7.69 24.27
CA HIS A 156 -5.13 -7.20 23.18
C HIS A 156 -4.28 -6.66 22.02
N ASP A 157 -3.24 -5.86 22.32
CA ASP A 157 -2.28 -5.35 21.32
C ASP A 157 -1.52 -6.48 20.60
N LYS A 158 -1.25 -7.60 21.28
CA LYS A 158 -0.62 -8.80 20.70
C LYS A 158 -1.58 -9.64 19.86
N SER A 159 -2.88 -9.65 20.20
CA SER A 159 -3.93 -10.35 19.44
C SER A 159 -4.27 -9.61 18.14
N GLN A 160 -4.37 -8.27 18.19
CA GLN A 160 -4.53 -7.44 16.99
C GLN A 160 -3.31 -7.52 16.06
N LYS A 161 -2.09 -7.66 16.60
CA LYS A 161 -0.89 -7.96 15.80
C LYS A 161 -0.91 -9.33 15.10
N LYS A 162 -1.57 -10.34 15.66
CA LYS A 162 -1.52 -11.73 15.14
C LYS A 162 -2.57 -12.03 14.06
N LEU A 163 -3.66 -11.24 14.01
CA LEU A 163 -4.74 -11.41 13.03
C LEU A 163 -4.52 -10.64 11.71
N CYS A 164 -3.50 -9.77 11.63
CA CYS A 164 -3.07 -9.14 10.37
C CYS A 164 -1.78 -9.74 9.78
N GLU A 165 -1.14 -10.69 10.47
CA GLU A 165 0.18 -11.25 10.15
C GLU A 165 0.13 -12.48 9.22
N SER A 166 -0.93 -12.64 8.42
CA SER A 166 -0.91 -13.64 7.34
C SER A 166 -0.51 -13.07 5.97
N ASP A 167 -0.41 -11.75 5.78
CA ASP A 167 0.07 -11.16 4.51
C ASP A 167 0.78 -9.79 4.69
N ILE A 168 1.70 -9.67 5.66
CA ILE A 168 2.61 -8.50 5.74
C ILE A 168 4.05 -9.02 5.61
N GLU A 169 4.64 -8.78 4.43
CA GLU A 169 6.10 -8.80 4.24
C GLU A 169 6.73 -8.00 5.39
N ALA A 170 7.72 -8.59 6.07
CA ALA A 170 8.51 -7.93 7.10
C ALA A 170 8.78 -6.48 6.70
N VAL A 171 8.43 -5.52 7.57
CA VAL A 171 8.82 -4.12 7.40
C VAL A 171 10.35 -4.11 7.40
N GLU A 172 10.96 -4.14 6.21
CA GLU A 172 12.39 -3.98 6.08
C GLU A 172 12.72 -2.57 6.59
N GLU A 173 13.40 -2.49 7.73
CA GLU A 173 14.00 -1.24 8.17
C GLU A 173 14.95 -0.77 7.08
N ILE A 174 14.62 0.35 6.42
CA ILE A 174 15.49 0.92 5.41
C ILE A 174 16.63 1.58 6.17
N ASN A 175 17.83 0.99 6.06
CA ASN A 175 19.05 1.56 6.62
C ASN A 175 19.48 2.78 5.80
N PHE A 176 18.79 3.92 5.99
CA PHE A 176 19.14 5.17 5.37
C PHE A 176 20.35 5.77 6.08
N SER A 177 21.47 5.86 5.36
CA SER A 177 22.67 6.55 5.85
C SER A 177 22.92 7.81 5.03
N VAL A 178 23.14 8.93 5.71
CA VAL A 178 23.53 10.21 5.08
C VAL A 178 24.81 10.05 4.25
N SER A 179 25.70 9.12 4.62
CA SER A 179 26.93 8.85 3.85
C SER A 179 26.67 8.21 2.47
N GLU A 180 25.50 7.59 2.28
CA GLU A 180 25.11 6.96 1.01
C GLU A 180 24.33 7.90 0.09
N VAL A 181 23.95 9.06 0.59
CA VAL A 181 23.24 10.11 -0.16
C VAL A 181 24.20 10.75 -1.17
N LYS A 182 23.74 10.90 -2.41
CA LYS A 182 24.53 11.42 -3.53
C LYS A 182 23.85 12.63 -4.16
N ASN A 183 24.66 13.53 -4.73
CA ASN A 183 24.21 14.68 -5.53
C ASN A 183 24.04 14.33 -7.03
N ASN A 184 24.25 13.08 -7.38
CA ASN A 184 24.14 12.54 -8.73
C ASN A 184 23.44 11.18 -8.67
N TYR A 185 22.62 10.88 -9.67
CA TYR A 185 22.07 9.54 -9.88
C TYR A 185 22.86 8.85 -10.99
N LYS A 186 23.76 7.95 -10.59
CA LYS A 186 24.73 7.33 -11.51
C LYS A 186 25.55 8.40 -12.24
N ASP A 187 25.50 8.43 -13.56
CA ASP A 187 26.16 9.40 -14.45
C ASP A 187 25.37 10.70 -14.66
N ALA A 188 24.15 10.83 -14.11
CA ALA A 188 23.37 12.07 -14.21
C ALA A 188 23.54 12.97 -12.99
N THR A 189 23.84 14.24 -13.23
CA THR A 189 23.89 15.29 -12.22
C THR A 189 22.48 15.70 -11.82
N LEU A 190 22.26 15.88 -10.51
CA LEU A 190 20.98 16.37 -9.97
C LEU A 190 21.07 17.86 -9.65
N LEU A 191 19.92 18.54 -9.69
CA LEU A 191 19.81 19.91 -9.20
C LEU A 191 20.09 20.00 -7.69
N PRO A 192 20.51 21.14 -7.12
CA PRO A 192 21.08 21.22 -5.76
C PRO A 192 20.24 20.59 -4.63
N LYS A 193 18.91 20.77 -4.67
CA LYS A 193 17.95 20.21 -3.69
C LYS A 193 17.56 18.75 -3.97
N TRP A 194 17.95 18.20 -5.11
CA TRP A 194 17.63 16.83 -5.47
C TRP A 194 18.79 15.91 -5.12
N LYS A 195 18.48 14.83 -4.41
CA LYS A 195 19.47 13.84 -3.98
C LYS A 195 19.09 12.45 -4.45
N ALA A 196 20.07 11.57 -4.49
CA ALA A 196 19.89 10.15 -4.77
C ALA A 196 20.27 9.32 -3.55
N PHE A 197 19.46 8.31 -3.27
CA PHE A 197 19.74 7.24 -2.31
C PHE A 197 19.33 5.91 -2.95
N GLN A 198 20.28 4.99 -3.09
CA GLN A 198 20.08 3.73 -3.81
C GLN A 198 19.46 3.94 -5.21
N THR A 199 18.25 3.44 -5.45
CA THR A 199 17.49 3.57 -6.69
C THR A 199 16.45 4.70 -6.66
N VAL A 200 16.42 5.51 -5.59
CA VAL A 200 15.49 6.62 -5.41
C VAL A 200 16.19 7.95 -5.65
N ILE A 201 15.53 8.84 -6.39
CA ILE A 201 15.82 10.27 -6.38
C ILE A 201 14.75 10.97 -5.55
N TYR A 202 15.12 11.86 -4.64
CA TYR A 202 14.17 12.59 -3.80
C TYR A 202 14.51 14.08 -3.73
N LEU A 203 13.49 14.90 -3.52
CA LEU A 203 13.64 16.33 -3.27
C LEU A 203 13.90 16.54 -1.78
N GLU A 204 15.02 17.14 -1.40
CA GLU A 204 15.26 17.52 0.00
C GLU A 204 14.19 18.49 0.51
N ARG A 205 13.98 18.46 1.82
CA ARG A 205 13.01 19.31 2.52
C ARG A 205 13.17 20.76 2.08
N ASP A 206 12.09 21.33 1.57
CA ASP A 206 12.03 22.77 1.31
C ASP A 206 11.61 23.54 2.57
N ASP A 207 11.95 24.82 2.60
CA ASP A 207 11.49 25.73 3.64
C ASP A 207 9.95 25.75 3.66
N GLY A 208 9.38 25.54 4.84
CA GLY A 208 7.94 25.46 5.04
C GLY A 208 7.34 24.07 4.85
N LEU A 209 8.05 23.03 4.39
CA LEU A 209 7.51 21.67 4.41
C LEU A 209 7.45 21.14 5.86
N ASN A 210 6.23 20.94 6.37
CA ASN A 210 6.01 20.44 7.72
C ASN A 210 5.80 18.92 7.76
N ASP A 211 6.34 18.26 8.78
CA ASP A 211 5.98 16.89 9.10
C ASP A 211 4.58 16.83 9.73
N SER A 212 3.91 15.70 9.56
CA SER A 212 2.52 15.57 10.01
C SER A 212 2.17 14.12 10.31
N SER A 213 1.18 13.94 11.18
CA SER A 213 0.48 12.66 11.33
C SER A 213 -0.47 12.40 10.16
N LYS A 214 -0.85 13.41 9.38
CA LYS A 214 -1.77 13.29 8.24
C LYS A 214 -0.99 13.40 6.94
N ILE A 215 -1.03 12.34 6.13
CA ILE A 215 -0.31 12.28 4.85
C ILE A 215 -1.31 12.23 3.71
N ALA A 216 -1.21 13.20 2.80
CA ALA A 216 -1.89 13.16 1.51
C ALA A 216 -0.83 12.83 0.45
N ALA A 217 -0.87 11.60 -0.05
CA ALA A 217 0.13 11.10 -0.98
C ALA A 217 -0.47 10.91 -2.38
N PHE A 218 0.32 11.17 -3.41
CA PHE A 218 -0.15 11.22 -4.79
C PHE A 218 0.84 10.51 -5.74
N ASP A 219 0.33 9.88 -6.79
CA ASP A 219 1.10 9.70 -8.03
C ASP A 219 1.27 11.06 -8.76
N PHE A 220 2.11 11.10 -9.79
CA PHE A 220 2.34 12.28 -10.61
C PHE A 220 1.76 12.17 -12.03
N ASP A 221 2.20 11.19 -12.83
CA ASP A 221 1.93 11.12 -14.26
C ASP A 221 0.58 10.42 -14.49
N GLY A 222 -0.45 11.18 -14.87
CA GLY A 222 -1.84 10.67 -14.98
C GLY A 222 -2.69 10.99 -13.76
N CYS A 223 -2.07 11.35 -12.63
CA CYS A 223 -2.77 11.79 -11.41
C CYS A 223 -2.75 13.32 -11.24
N LEU A 224 -1.58 13.91 -11.04
CA LEU A 224 -1.43 15.37 -10.83
C LEU A 224 -1.13 16.13 -12.13
N ALA A 225 -0.39 15.48 -13.03
CA ALA A 225 0.04 16.04 -14.29
C ALA A 225 -0.41 15.16 -15.46
N LYS A 226 -1.04 15.77 -16.46
CA LYS A 226 -1.22 15.17 -17.76
C LYS A 226 0.08 15.29 -18.53
N THR A 227 0.71 14.15 -18.81
CA THR A 227 2.00 14.08 -19.49
C THR A 227 1.86 13.32 -20.79
N ALA A 228 2.57 13.79 -21.82
CA ALA A 228 2.52 13.16 -23.13
C ALA A 228 3.65 12.13 -23.24
N VAL A 229 3.32 10.85 -23.36
CA VAL A 229 4.28 9.73 -23.40
C VAL A 229 5.34 9.90 -24.50
N ASN A 230 5.01 10.63 -25.57
CA ASN A 230 5.89 10.89 -26.71
C ASN A 230 6.68 12.22 -26.64
N LYS A 231 6.48 13.05 -25.60
CA LYS A 231 7.19 14.32 -25.44
C LYS A 231 8.10 14.26 -24.23
N VAL A 232 9.34 14.68 -24.44
CA VAL A 232 10.37 14.78 -23.39
C VAL A 232 10.70 16.26 -23.21
N GLY A 233 10.82 16.69 -21.96
CA GLY A 233 11.13 18.07 -21.59
C GLY A 233 10.55 18.44 -20.23
N ALA A 234 11.12 19.47 -19.61
CA ALA A 234 10.65 20.01 -18.32
C ALA A 234 9.22 20.58 -18.44
N ASP A 235 8.86 21.12 -19.60
CA ASP A 235 7.56 21.75 -19.87
C ASP A 235 6.56 20.83 -20.58
N ALA A 236 6.91 19.54 -20.75
CA ALA A 236 6.08 18.57 -21.45
C ALA A 236 4.93 18.03 -20.57
N TRP A 237 4.16 18.93 -19.96
CA TRP A 237 3.08 18.59 -19.05
C TRP A 237 2.01 19.69 -18.98
N SER A 238 0.84 19.34 -18.44
CA SER A 238 -0.20 20.27 -18.01
C SER A 238 -0.87 19.71 -16.75
N LEU A 239 -1.63 20.52 -16.01
CA LEU A 239 -2.43 20.00 -14.89
C LEU A 239 -3.38 18.91 -15.38
N MET A 240 -3.51 17.83 -14.62
CA MET A 240 -4.48 16.78 -14.93
C MET A 240 -5.91 17.32 -14.82
N TYR A 241 -6.19 18.04 -13.73
CA TYR A 241 -7.44 18.76 -13.50
C TYR A 241 -7.20 20.21 -13.03
N PRO A 242 -8.05 21.17 -13.41
CA PRO A 242 -7.88 22.57 -13.00
C PRO A 242 -8.00 22.81 -11.49
N SER A 243 -8.72 21.94 -10.78
CA SER A 243 -8.99 22.03 -9.33
C SER A 243 -7.81 21.64 -8.44
N ILE A 244 -6.78 21.00 -8.99
CA ILE A 244 -5.64 20.46 -8.24
C ILE A 244 -4.93 21.51 -7.36
N PRO A 245 -4.58 22.72 -7.86
CA PRO A 245 -3.89 23.71 -7.02
C PRO A 245 -4.69 24.05 -5.76
N ASP A 246 -5.99 24.33 -5.89
CA ASP A 246 -6.86 24.72 -4.77
C ASP A 246 -7.02 23.58 -3.76
N LYS A 247 -7.17 22.35 -4.25
CA LYS A 247 -7.26 21.15 -3.41
C LYS A 247 -5.98 20.88 -2.62
N LEU A 248 -4.81 20.94 -3.26
CA LEU A 248 -3.53 20.75 -2.57
C LEU A 248 -3.27 21.87 -1.55
N GLN A 249 -3.62 23.12 -1.88
CA GLN A 249 -3.55 24.25 -0.94
C GLN A 249 -4.47 24.05 0.28
N SER A 250 -5.70 23.57 0.07
CA SER A 250 -6.62 23.27 1.18
C SER A 250 -6.05 22.17 2.08
N LEU A 251 -5.61 21.05 1.51
CA LEU A 251 -5.02 19.95 2.29
C LEU A 251 -3.83 20.43 3.12
N TYR A 252 -2.94 21.21 2.52
CA TYR A 252 -1.79 21.74 3.20
C TYR A 252 -2.19 22.66 4.37
N LYS A 253 -3.17 23.54 4.17
CA LYS A 253 -3.75 24.39 5.21
C LYS A 253 -4.40 23.57 6.33
N ASP A 254 -5.01 22.44 5.98
CA ASP A 254 -5.62 21.51 6.93
C ASP A 254 -4.57 20.67 7.68
N GLY A 255 -3.27 20.91 7.46
CA GLY A 255 -2.18 20.28 8.20
C GLY A 255 -1.75 18.94 7.61
N TYR A 256 -2.09 18.64 6.36
CA TYR A 256 -1.54 17.49 5.66
C TYR A 256 -0.13 17.77 5.19
N LYS A 257 0.74 16.77 5.37
CA LYS A 257 1.98 16.70 4.59
C LYS A 257 1.67 16.15 3.22
N LEU A 258 2.04 16.91 2.19
CA LEU A 258 1.87 16.51 0.81
C LEU A 258 3.09 15.73 0.32
N VAL A 259 2.87 14.56 -0.27
CA VAL A 259 3.94 13.68 -0.76
C VAL A 259 3.63 13.18 -2.17
N ILE A 260 4.62 13.21 -3.07
CA ILE A 260 4.53 12.57 -4.38
C ILE A 260 5.41 11.32 -4.40
N PHE A 261 4.82 10.20 -4.79
CA PHE A 261 5.49 8.94 -5.05
C PHE A 261 5.30 8.55 -6.50
N THR A 262 6.37 8.58 -7.30
CA THR A 262 6.29 8.35 -8.75
C THR A 262 7.32 7.34 -9.23
N ASN A 263 6.91 6.48 -10.16
CA ASN A 263 7.78 5.50 -10.83
C ASN A 263 8.38 6.12 -12.11
N GLU A 264 9.70 6.12 -12.28
CA GLU A 264 10.34 6.68 -13.49
C GLU A 264 11.46 5.77 -14.03
N SER A 265 11.07 4.60 -14.55
CA SER A 265 12.05 3.60 -15.01
C SER A 265 12.87 4.02 -16.23
N ASN A 266 12.47 5.09 -16.94
CA ASN A 266 13.25 5.60 -18.06
C ASN A 266 14.60 6.15 -17.61
N ILE A 267 14.71 6.69 -16.40
CA ILE A 267 15.99 7.14 -15.82
C ILE A 267 16.99 5.98 -15.75
N GLU A 268 16.53 4.80 -15.35
CA GLU A 268 17.39 3.61 -15.29
C GLU A 268 17.68 3.02 -16.67
N ARG A 269 16.65 2.94 -17.53
CA ARG A 269 16.74 2.30 -18.85
C ARG A 269 17.55 3.10 -19.87
N TRP A 270 17.44 4.43 -19.86
CA TRP A 270 18.03 5.28 -20.89
C TRP A 270 19.49 5.60 -20.56
N LYS A 271 20.36 4.58 -20.56
CA LYS A 271 21.76 4.73 -20.12
C LYS A 271 22.51 5.90 -20.79
N ASN A 272 22.37 6.04 -22.11
CA ASN A 272 23.03 7.11 -22.87
C ASN A 272 22.27 8.45 -22.91
N LYS A 273 21.05 8.50 -22.34
CA LYS A 273 20.18 9.70 -22.31
C LYS A 273 19.65 9.94 -20.90
N ARG A 274 20.37 9.48 -19.88
CA ARG A 274 19.90 9.48 -18.49
C ARG A 274 19.71 10.90 -17.98
N GLN A 275 20.65 11.78 -18.27
CA GLN A 275 20.54 13.20 -17.92
C GLN A 275 19.25 13.81 -18.50
N VAL A 276 18.93 13.51 -19.77
CA VAL A 276 17.70 14.02 -20.41
C VAL A 276 16.43 13.50 -19.71
N ALA A 277 16.42 12.23 -19.29
CA ALA A 277 15.30 11.66 -18.54
C ALA A 277 15.16 12.30 -17.14
N VAL A 278 16.28 12.50 -16.45
CA VAL A 278 16.35 13.18 -15.15
C VAL A 278 15.86 14.62 -15.26
N ASP A 279 16.41 15.41 -16.19
CA ASP A 279 16.06 16.82 -16.40
C ASP A 279 14.57 16.96 -16.76
N SER A 280 14.06 16.07 -17.61
CA SER A 280 12.64 16.09 -17.97
C SER A 280 11.73 15.75 -16.79
N LYS A 281 12.06 14.75 -15.95
CA LYS A 281 11.23 14.40 -14.80
C LYS A 281 11.29 15.46 -13.70
N ILE A 282 12.51 15.84 -13.30
CA ILE A 282 12.74 16.83 -12.24
C ILE A 282 12.19 18.20 -12.66
N GLY A 283 12.38 18.61 -13.92
CA GLY A 283 11.84 19.86 -14.43
C GLY A 283 10.32 19.92 -14.36
N ARG A 284 9.62 18.84 -14.76
CA ARG A 284 8.16 18.76 -14.64
C ARG A 284 7.69 18.88 -13.19
N LEU A 285 8.37 18.20 -12.27
CA LEU A 285 8.04 18.23 -10.83
C LEU A 285 8.28 19.62 -10.23
N ASN A 286 9.40 20.26 -10.53
CA ASN A 286 9.70 21.62 -10.05
C ASN A 286 8.67 22.63 -10.58
N ASN A 287 8.38 22.61 -11.88
CA ASN A 287 7.40 23.52 -12.50
C ASN A 287 6.00 23.27 -11.94
N PHE A 288 5.65 22.01 -11.63
CA PHE A 288 4.39 21.69 -10.95
C PHE A 288 4.32 22.27 -9.54
N ILE A 289 5.36 22.07 -8.72
CA ILE A 289 5.43 22.60 -7.35
C ILE A 289 5.31 24.14 -7.35
N GLU A 290 6.03 24.82 -8.25
CA GLU A 290 5.94 26.27 -8.43
C GLU A 290 4.51 26.69 -8.82
N LYS A 291 3.85 25.93 -9.68
CA LYS A 291 2.48 26.20 -10.13
C LYS A 291 1.45 26.08 -9.02
N VAL A 292 1.56 25.06 -8.15
CA VAL A 292 0.58 24.81 -7.07
C VAL A 292 0.87 25.60 -5.80
N LYS A 293 2.09 26.14 -5.64
CA LYS A 293 2.49 27.04 -4.54
C LYS A 293 2.30 26.44 -3.15
N VAL A 294 2.54 25.15 -3.01
CA VAL A 294 2.59 24.44 -1.72
C VAL A 294 3.84 23.58 -1.66
N PRO A 295 4.45 23.45 -0.48
CA PRO A 295 5.61 22.57 -0.31
C PRO A 295 5.18 21.11 -0.42
N ILE A 296 5.92 20.33 -1.22
CA ILE A 296 5.63 18.91 -1.48
C ILE A 296 6.94 18.12 -1.37
N GLN A 297 6.91 17.03 -0.59
CA GLN A 297 7.98 16.06 -0.52
C GLN A 297 7.89 15.12 -1.74
N VAL A 298 8.99 14.91 -2.48
CA VAL A 298 8.94 14.06 -3.69
C VAL A 298 9.92 12.91 -3.61
N PHE A 299 9.47 11.72 -4.02
CA PHE A 299 10.28 10.52 -4.21
C PHE A 299 10.03 9.91 -5.59
N ILE A 300 11.11 9.62 -6.31
CA ILE A 300 11.12 9.06 -7.66
C ILE A 300 11.83 7.70 -7.60
N ALA A 301 11.07 6.62 -7.78
CA ALA A 301 11.63 5.28 -7.94
C ALA A 301 12.17 5.11 -9.35
N CYS A 302 13.49 5.10 -9.50
CA CYS A 302 14.16 5.02 -10.80
C CYS A 302 14.34 3.57 -11.26
N GLY A 303 14.40 2.60 -10.35
CA GLY A 303 14.67 1.21 -10.70
C GLY A 303 13.55 0.54 -11.51
N VAL A 304 13.90 -0.64 -11.99
CA VAL A 304 13.05 -1.47 -12.85
C VAL A 304 12.36 -2.55 -12.02
N GLY A 305 11.14 -2.93 -12.42
CA GLY A 305 10.43 -4.05 -11.81
C GLY A 305 10.89 -5.40 -12.35
N LYS A 306 10.53 -6.46 -11.64
CA LYS A 306 10.80 -7.86 -12.01
C LYS A 306 10.50 -8.14 -13.50
N GLY A 307 11.47 -8.73 -14.20
CA GLY A 307 11.33 -9.18 -15.60
C GLY A 307 11.75 -8.19 -16.69
N LYS A 308 12.34 -7.04 -16.36
CA LYS A 308 12.91 -6.10 -17.36
C LYS A 308 14.38 -5.79 -17.03
N ALA A 309 15.31 -6.43 -17.76
CA ALA A 309 16.79 -6.32 -17.73
C ALA A 309 17.45 -6.47 -16.34
N ASP A 310 18.26 -7.53 -16.17
CA ASP A 310 19.13 -7.88 -15.02
C ASP A 310 18.52 -7.88 -13.60
N GLY A 311 17.19 -7.81 -13.49
CA GLY A 311 16.42 -8.74 -12.66
C GLY A 311 16.57 -8.66 -11.15
N LYS A 312 16.71 -7.47 -10.57
CA LYS A 312 16.33 -7.24 -9.15
C LYS A 312 15.10 -6.36 -9.11
N ASP A 313 14.07 -6.85 -8.44
CA ASP A 313 12.85 -6.11 -8.19
C ASP A 313 13.20 -4.92 -7.28
N ASP A 314 12.99 -3.70 -7.77
CA ASP A 314 13.32 -2.50 -7.00
C ASP A 314 12.32 -2.32 -5.85
N PRO A 315 12.73 -2.42 -4.56
CA PRO A 315 11.81 -2.34 -3.42
C PRO A 315 11.16 -0.95 -3.29
N PHE A 316 11.74 0.07 -3.92
CA PHE A 316 11.17 1.41 -3.94
C PHE A 316 10.14 1.60 -5.06
N ARG A 317 10.08 0.70 -6.05
CA ARG A 317 9.16 0.83 -7.18
C ARG A 317 7.76 0.36 -6.80
N LYS A 318 6.75 1.22 -6.97
CA LYS A 318 5.33 0.84 -6.80
C LYS A 318 5.01 -0.37 -7.70
N PRO A 319 4.33 -1.41 -7.19
CA PRO A 319 3.50 -1.43 -5.98
C PRO A 319 4.22 -1.70 -4.66
N LYS A 320 5.55 -1.87 -4.65
CA LYS A 320 6.30 -2.05 -3.40
C LYS A 320 6.29 -0.76 -2.56
N SER A 321 6.29 -0.92 -1.24
CA SER A 321 6.08 0.16 -0.28
C SER A 321 7.39 0.85 0.15
N GLY A 322 8.52 0.60 -0.52
CA GLY A 322 9.83 1.11 -0.09
C GLY A 322 9.91 2.64 -0.02
N MET A 323 9.35 3.37 -0.99
CA MET A 323 9.33 4.84 -0.91
C MET A 323 8.52 5.36 0.29
N TRP A 324 7.41 4.69 0.64
CA TRP A 324 6.62 5.05 1.82
C TRP A 324 7.40 4.83 3.11
N HIS A 325 8.05 3.68 3.25
CA HIS A 325 8.86 3.36 4.42
C HIS A 325 10.04 4.33 4.56
N LEU A 326 10.68 4.70 3.45
CA LEU A 326 11.75 5.70 3.44
C LEU A 326 11.22 7.03 3.99
N MET A 327 10.09 7.52 3.48
CA MET A 327 9.45 8.76 3.93
C MET A 327 9.10 8.70 5.43
N LYS A 328 8.40 7.64 5.84
CA LYS A 328 7.91 7.44 7.21
C LYS A 328 9.07 7.40 8.22
N GLN A 329 10.12 6.65 7.92
CA GLN A 329 11.23 6.41 8.84
C GLN A 329 12.18 7.62 8.93
N HIS A 330 12.47 8.27 7.80
CA HIS A 330 13.60 9.21 7.71
C HIS A 330 13.21 10.64 7.38
N PHE A 331 12.00 10.85 6.86
CA PHE A 331 11.56 12.17 6.40
C PHE A 331 10.36 12.70 7.16
N ASN A 332 9.89 12.06 8.25
CA ASN A 332 8.70 12.49 9.02
C ASN A 332 8.96 12.75 10.52
N SER A 333 10.21 12.99 10.91
CA SER A 333 10.64 13.27 12.30
C SER A 333 10.11 12.29 13.37
N GLY A 334 9.86 11.03 13.00
CA GLY A 334 9.30 10.02 13.91
C GLY A 334 7.85 10.25 14.32
N ILE A 335 7.13 11.21 13.71
CA ILE A 335 5.71 11.44 13.96
C ILE A 335 4.92 10.23 13.47
N ALA A 336 4.11 9.65 14.37
CA ALA A 336 3.21 8.57 14.03
C ALA A 336 2.15 9.05 13.02
N ILE A 337 1.98 8.28 11.94
CA ILE A 337 1.01 8.58 10.89
C ILE A 337 -0.35 8.02 11.30
N ASP A 338 -1.37 8.88 11.26
CA ASP A 338 -2.77 8.52 11.36
C ASP A 338 -3.21 7.94 10.00
N MET A 339 -3.32 6.62 9.95
CA MET A 339 -3.67 5.88 8.73
C MET A 339 -5.13 6.10 8.32
N ASP A 340 -6.02 6.42 9.26
CA ASP A 340 -7.43 6.67 8.98
C ASP A 340 -7.63 8.04 8.30
N GLN A 341 -6.79 9.01 8.63
CA GLN A 341 -6.82 10.34 8.03
C GLN A 341 -5.91 10.48 6.81
N SER A 342 -5.00 9.53 6.58
CA SER A 342 -4.06 9.53 5.45
C SER A 342 -4.59 8.75 4.25
N PHE A 343 -4.15 9.13 3.06
CA PHE A 343 -4.63 8.51 1.82
C PHE A 343 -3.62 8.60 0.67
N TYR A 344 -3.85 7.80 -0.36
CA TYR A 344 -3.12 7.80 -1.62
C TYR A 344 -4.05 8.05 -2.81
N VAL A 345 -3.64 8.89 -3.76
CA VAL A 345 -4.39 9.16 -5.01
C VAL A 345 -3.51 8.80 -6.21
N GLY A 346 -4.01 7.94 -7.11
CA GLY A 346 -3.24 7.51 -8.29
C GLY A 346 -4.12 6.92 -9.40
N ASP A 347 -3.67 7.01 -10.65
CA ASP A 347 -4.44 6.57 -11.82
C ASP A 347 -4.29 5.07 -12.10
N ALA A 348 -3.22 4.43 -11.63
CA ALA A 348 -2.98 3.00 -11.82
C ALA A 348 -3.80 2.15 -10.84
N ALA A 349 -5.12 2.15 -11.03
CA ALA A 349 -6.11 1.51 -10.16
C ALA A 349 -6.51 0.09 -10.60
N GLY A 350 -5.90 -0.45 -11.66
CA GLY A 350 -6.17 -1.81 -12.14
C GLY A 350 -7.48 -1.98 -12.91
N ARG A 351 -8.06 -0.89 -13.40
CA ARG A 351 -9.24 -0.93 -14.28
C ARG A 351 -8.83 -1.36 -15.69
N GLU A 352 -9.79 -1.78 -16.51
CA GLU A 352 -9.54 -2.30 -17.87
C GLU A 352 -8.77 -1.31 -18.76
N SER A 353 -9.01 0.00 -18.59
CA SER A 353 -8.32 1.07 -19.31
C SER A 353 -7.00 1.51 -18.69
N ASP A 354 -6.70 1.07 -17.47
CA ASP A 354 -5.50 1.52 -16.76
C ASP A 354 -4.26 0.79 -17.30
N HIS A 355 -3.15 1.53 -17.34
CA HIS A 355 -1.88 0.99 -17.80
C HIS A 355 -1.27 -0.04 -16.82
N SER A 356 -1.65 0.01 -15.54
CA SER A 356 -1.26 -0.90 -14.48
C SER A 356 -2.17 -0.79 -13.24
N ASP A 357 -1.89 -1.60 -12.22
CA ASP A 357 -2.52 -1.58 -10.90
C ASP A 357 -1.54 -1.15 -9.79
N ALA A 358 -0.47 -0.45 -10.17
CA ALA A 358 0.65 -0.17 -9.27
C ALA A 358 0.27 0.77 -8.11
N ASP A 359 -0.68 1.68 -8.31
CA ASP A 359 -1.05 2.69 -7.31
C ASP A 359 -2.01 2.13 -6.27
N ILE A 360 -3.04 1.39 -6.71
CA ILE A 360 -3.97 0.73 -5.78
C ILE A 360 -3.22 -0.29 -4.93
N LYS A 361 -2.35 -1.11 -5.53
CA LYS A 361 -1.55 -2.10 -4.79
C LYS A 361 -0.51 -1.47 -3.87
N PHE A 362 0.03 -0.29 -4.23
CA PHE A 362 0.90 0.47 -3.34
C PHE A 362 0.13 0.93 -2.09
N ALA A 363 -1.07 1.48 -2.27
CA ALA A 363 -1.93 1.89 -1.15
C ALA A 363 -2.34 0.69 -0.28
N GLU A 364 -2.75 -0.42 -0.89
CA GLU A 364 -3.10 -1.67 -0.19
C GLU A 364 -1.93 -2.22 0.64
N ALA A 365 -0.73 -2.26 0.07
CA ALA A 365 0.47 -2.75 0.75
C ALA A 365 0.86 -1.91 1.97
N ILE A 366 0.38 -0.66 2.05
CA ILE A 366 0.63 0.26 3.16
C ILE A 366 -0.56 0.28 4.15
N GLY A 367 -1.76 -0.04 3.68
CA GLY A 367 -3.01 0.16 4.42
C GLY A 367 -3.54 1.60 4.34
N LEU A 368 -3.29 2.30 3.24
CA LEU A 368 -3.86 3.64 3.00
C LEU A 368 -5.23 3.55 2.32
N LYS A 369 -6.11 4.50 2.63
CA LYS A 369 -7.27 4.77 1.78
C LYS A 369 -6.80 5.17 0.39
N PHE A 370 -7.46 4.64 -0.64
CA PHE A 370 -7.11 4.89 -2.04
C PHE A 370 -8.23 5.64 -2.75
N PHE A 371 -7.87 6.61 -3.59
CA PHE A 371 -8.79 7.32 -4.47
C PHE A 371 -8.24 7.37 -5.89
N VAL A 372 -9.12 7.34 -6.88
CA VAL A 372 -8.74 7.66 -8.27
C VAL A 372 -8.81 9.17 -8.51
N PRO A 373 -7.99 9.73 -9.42
CA PRO A 373 -7.85 11.17 -9.58
C PRO A 373 -9.15 11.87 -10.00
N GLU A 374 -9.93 11.27 -10.91
CA GLU A 374 -11.20 11.84 -11.40
C GLU A 374 -12.26 11.98 -10.31
N GLU A 375 -12.29 11.05 -9.36
CA GLU A 375 -13.21 11.11 -8.21
C GLU A 375 -12.72 12.09 -7.16
N TYR A 376 -11.41 12.12 -6.91
CA TYR A 376 -10.83 12.91 -5.83
C TYR A 376 -10.77 14.42 -6.15
N PHE A 377 -10.49 14.77 -7.41
CA PHE A 377 -10.31 16.16 -7.83
C PHE A 377 -11.59 16.79 -8.40
N ASP A 378 -12.75 16.13 -8.28
CA ASP A 378 -14.04 16.61 -8.78
C ASP A 378 -13.98 16.95 -10.29
N ALA A 379 -13.51 16.01 -11.11
CA ALA A 379 -13.21 16.20 -12.53
C ALA A 379 -14.43 16.51 -13.42
#